data_AF-A0A0F8VKE2-F1
#
_entry.id   AF-A0A0F8VKE2-F1
#
_cell.length_a   1.000
_cell.length_b   1.000
_cell.length_c   1.000
_cell.angle_alpha   90.00
_cell.angle_beta   90.00
_cell.angle_gamma   90.00
#
_symmetry.space_group_name_H-M   'P 1'
#
loop_
_entity.id
_entity.type
_entity.pdbx_description
1 polymer ?
#
loop_
_entity_poly.entity_id
_entity_poly.type
_entity_poly.pdbx_seq_one_letter_code
_entity_poly.pdbx_strand_id
1 'polypeptide(L)'
;MFAEGLRAGKRFKEICYETTKKKPIIFLKAGTTKTGARAANSHTGSIAGSLDIYKSLFKQTGVILADQIEEFIYLVKGAQYLLPLPTNGRLRAGIVSGGGGWVCRLSFTLQIFVKNTDLMLLI
;
A
#
# COMPACT_ATOMS: atom_id res chain seq x y z
N MET A 1 7.06 -0.31 2.77
CA MET A 1 8.12 0.66 2.50
C MET A 1 7.66 2.02 3.00
N PHE A 2 8.49 2.72 3.79
CA PHE A 2 8.26 4.12 4.15
C PHE A 2 9.33 4.97 3.47
N ALA A 3 8.95 6.07 2.84
CA ALA A 3 9.93 6.99 2.27
C ALA A 3 9.44 8.44 2.27
N GLU A 4 10.39 9.35 2.44
CA GLU A 4 10.15 10.81 2.37
C GLU A 4 10.24 11.34 0.94
N GLY A 5 11.04 10.68 0.09
CA GLY A 5 11.13 11.01 -1.32
C GLY A 5 11.94 9.99 -2.11
N LEU A 6 11.93 10.15 -3.44
CA LEU A 6 12.59 9.27 -4.40
C LEU A 6 13.55 10.09 -5.26
N ARG A 7 14.74 9.55 -5.56
CA ARG A 7 15.70 10.19 -6.48
C ARG A 7 15.69 9.59 -7.88
N ALA A 8 15.57 8.26 -8.00
CA ALA A 8 15.65 7.54 -9.28
C ALA A 8 14.28 7.01 -9.74
N GLY A 9 13.35 7.92 -10.11
CA GLY A 9 11.96 7.58 -10.41
C GLY A 9 11.76 6.51 -11.49
N LYS A 10 12.51 6.58 -12.61
CA LYS A 10 12.39 5.61 -13.72
C LYS A 10 12.83 4.20 -13.31
N ARG A 11 14.01 4.07 -12.71
CA ARG A 11 14.52 2.79 -12.20
C ARG A 11 13.60 2.22 -11.11
N PHE A 12 13.09 3.09 -10.23
CA PHE A 12 12.15 2.68 -9.19
C PHE A 12 10.84 2.16 -9.79
N LYS A 13 10.31 2.80 -10.82
CA LYS A 13 9.13 2.32 -11.57
C LYS A 13 9.33 0.89 -12.09
N GLU A 14 10.44 0.66 -12.79
CA GLU A 14 10.76 -0.64 -13.40
C GLU A 14 10.88 -1.74 -12.33
N ILE A 15 11.60 -1.47 -11.24
CA ILE A 15 11.76 -2.42 -10.13
C ILE A 15 10.40 -2.70 -9.47
N CYS A 16 9.59 -1.66 -9.22
CA CYS A 16 8.27 -1.85 -8.63
C CYS A 16 7.39 -2.72 -9.52
N TYR A 17 7.33 -2.43 -10.82
CA TYR A 17 6.50 -3.18 -11.78
C TYR A 17 6.88 -4.67 -11.85
N GLU A 18 8.17 -5.01 -11.85
CA GLU A 18 8.59 -6.42 -11.86
C GLU A 18 8.38 -7.11 -10.51
N THR A 19 8.53 -6.36 -9.41
CA THR A 19 8.39 -6.93 -8.06
C THR A 19 6.93 -7.21 -7.72
N THR A 20 6.00 -6.31 -8.06
CA THR A 20 4.58 -6.42 -7.73
C THR A 20 3.89 -7.63 -8.35
N LYS A 21 4.39 -8.12 -9.50
CA LYS A 21 3.98 -9.40 -10.11
C LYS A 21 4.17 -10.62 -9.20
N LYS A 22 5.11 -10.54 -8.24
CA LYS A 22 5.48 -11.66 -7.36
C LYS A 22 5.21 -11.37 -5.88
N LYS A 23 5.36 -10.13 -5.45
CA LYS A 23 5.26 -9.71 -4.05
C LYS A 23 4.59 -8.33 -3.95
N PRO A 24 3.57 -8.16 -3.09
CA PRO A 24 2.98 -6.85 -2.86
C PRO A 24 4.04 -5.85 -2.39
N ILE A 25 3.99 -4.64 -2.93
CA ILE A 25 4.68 -3.49 -2.36
C ILE A 25 3.61 -2.58 -1.77
N ILE A 26 3.67 -2.40 -0.45
CA ILE A 26 2.86 -1.42 0.28
C ILE A 26 3.77 -0.24 0.62
N PHE A 27 3.35 0.96 0.27
CA PHE A 27 4.13 2.19 0.39
C PHE A 27 3.42 3.20 1.29
N LEU A 28 4.14 3.82 2.23
CA LEU A 28 3.69 4.94 3.04
C LEU A 28 4.60 6.14 2.74
N LYS A 29 4.00 7.23 2.25
CA LYS A 29 4.72 8.46 1.90
C LYS A 29 4.73 9.42 3.08
N ALA A 30 5.90 9.90 3.47
CA ALA A 30 6.00 11.00 4.44
C ALA A 30 5.73 12.36 3.76
N GLY A 31 5.29 13.36 4.52
CA GLY A 31 5.15 14.73 4.01
C GLY A 31 4.11 14.88 2.90
N THR A 32 2.92 14.30 3.07
CA THR A 32 1.79 14.38 2.12
C THR A 32 1.07 15.73 2.17
N THR A 33 1.20 16.48 3.27
CA THR A 33 0.63 17.84 3.41
C THR A 33 1.50 18.87 2.68
N LYS A 34 0.95 20.02 2.29
CA LYS A 34 1.73 21.10 1.61
C LYS A 34 2.93 21.55 2.43
N THR A 35 2.75 21.72 3.74
CA THR A 35 3.81 22.08 4.69
C THR A 35 4.82 20.95 4.86
N GLY A 36 4.35 19.70 4.99
CA GLY A 36 5.21 18.52 5.12
C GLY A 36 6.02 18.24 3.85
N ALA A 37 5.44 18.43 2.66
CA ALA A 37 6.12 18.29 1.38
C ALA A 37 7.21 19.36 1.22
N ARG A 38 6.95 20.59 1.64
CA ARG A 38 7.96 21.67 1.64
C ARG A 38 9.11 21.35 2.59
N ALA A 39 8.81 20.89 3.80
CA ALA A 39 9.82 20.47 4.78
C ALA A 39 10.67 19.29 4.27
N ALA A 40 10.03 18.27 3.70
CA ALA A 40 10.71 17.09 3.14
C ALA A 40 11.59 17.45 1.93
N ASN A 41 11.16 18.40 1.08
CA ASN A 41 11.96 18.91 -0.04
C ASN A 41 13.24 19.60 0.46
N SER A 42 13.12 20.49 1.46
CA SER A 42 14.28 21.17 2.05
C SER A 42 15.28 20.21 2.68
N HIS A 43 14.82 19.08 3.23
CA HIS A 43 15.67 18.10 3.91
C HIS A 43 16.33 17.10 2.96
N THR A 44 15.64 16.66 1.91
CA THR A 44 16.08 15.49 1.13
C THR A 44 16.58 15.81 -0.28
N GLY A 45 16.27 17.00 -0.82
CA GLY A 45 16.63 17.40 -2.19
C GLY A 45 16.16 16.39 -3.26
N SER A 46 15.15 15.58 -2.92
CA SER A 46 14.66 14.48 -3.74
C SER A 46 13.42 14.91 -4.50
N ILE A 47 12.85 14.04 -5.33
CA ILE A 47 11.47 14.22 -5.80
C ILE A 47 10.57 14.02 -4.57
N ALA A 48 10.46 15.05 -3.72
CA ALA A 48 9.24 15.31 -2.96
C ALA A 48 8.24 15.98 -3.91
N GLY A 49 8.07 15.36 -5.08
CA GLY A 49 7.05 15.70 -6.06
C GLY A 49 5.68 15.48 -5.46
N SER A 50 4.67 16.11 -6.09
CA SER A 50 3.29 16.04 -5.64
C SER A 50 2.88 14.58 -5.36
N LEU A 51 2.07 14.39 -4.31
CA LEU A 51 1.42 13.12 -4.01
C LEU A 51 0.75 12.52 -5.26
N ASP A 52 0.28 13.35 -6.17
CA ASP A 52 -0.32 12.95 -7.45
C ASP A 52 0.63 12.19 -8.38
N ILE A 53 1.93 12.52 -8.35
CA ILE A 53 2.96 11.81 -9.12
C ILE A 53 3.13 10.41 -8.55
N TYR A 54 3.20 10.28 -7.22
CA TYR A 54 3.26 8.99 -6.55
C TYR A 54 2.02 8.15 -6.85
N LYS A 55 0.82 8.73 -6.71
CA LYS A 55 -0.44 8.05 -7.06
C LYS A 55 -0.45 7.55 -8.50
N SER A 56 -0.03 8.39 -9.45
CA SER A 56 0.03 8.03 -10.87
C SER A 56 1.03 6.93 -11.15
N LEU A 57 2.23 7.00 -10.54
CA LEU A 57 3.26 5.99 -10.65
C LEU A 57 2.78 4.65 -10.10
N PHE A 58 2.21 4.65 -8.90
CA PHE A 58 1.77 3.45 -8.21
C PHE A 58 0.58 2.78 -8.89
N LYS A 59 -0.32 3.56 -9.50
CA LYS A 59 -1.37 3.03 -10.37
C LYS A 59 -0.81 2.27 -11.58
N GLN A 60 0.36 2.66 -12.11
CA GLN A 60 1.01 1.98 -13.23
C GLN A 60 1.82 0.74 -12.80
N THR A 61 2.30 0.71 -11.56
CA THR A 61 3.19 -0.36 -11.07
C THR A 61 2.50 -1.40 -10.20
N GLY A 62 1.25 -1.16 -9.76
CA GLY A 62 0.55 -2.05 -8.83
C GLY A 62 1.02 -1.93 -7.38
N VAL A 63 1.75 -0.85 -7.05
CA VAL A 63 2.14 -0.55 -5.67
C VAL A 63 0.91 -0.01 -4.92
N ILE A 64 0.69 -0.46 -3.70
CA ILE A 64 -0.41 0.01 -2.85
C ILE A 64 0.10 1.20 -2.04
N LEU A 65 -0.49 2.38 -2.22
CA LEU A 65 -0.17 3.58 -1.45
C LEU A 65 -1.12 3.69 -0.26
N ALA A 66 -0.58 3.51 0.95
CA ALA A 66 -1.32 3.78 2.18
C ALA A 66 -1.37 5.29 2.45
N ASP A 67 -2.53 5.79 2.87
CA ASP A 67 -2.70 7.21 3.18
C ASP A 67 -2.16 7.56 4.57
N GLN A 68 -2.40 6.68 5.55
CA GLN A 68 -2.02 6.87 6.95
C GLN A 68 -1.29 5.64 7.51
N ILE A 69 -0.61 5.81 8.65
CA ILE A 69 0.16 4.73 9.28
C ILE A 69 -0.73 3.57 9.74
N GLU A 70 -1.96 3.85 10.19
CA GLU A 70 -2.92 2.83 10.59
C GLU A 70 -3.28 1.94 9.40
N GLU A 71 -3.62 2.55 8.27
CA GLU A 71 -3.93 1.83 7.03
C GLU A 71 -2.72 1.00 6.57
N PHE A 72 -1.52 1.59 6.60
CA PHE A 72 -0.28 0.89 6.29
C PHE A 72 -0.11 -0.39 7.14
N ILE A 73 -0.35 -0.30 8.45
CA ILE A 73 -0.24 -1.45 9.35
C ILE A 73 -1.28 -2.52 9.00
N TYR A 74 -2.54 -2.13 8.72
CA TYR A 74 -3.58 -3.09 8.33
C TYR A 74 -3.26 -3.77 7.01
N LEU A 75 -2.76 -3.04 6.02
CA LEU A 75 -2.37 -3.60 4.72
C LEU A 75 -1.21 -4.58 4.87
N VAL A 76 -0.19 -4.24 5.67
CA VAL A 76 0.97 -5.13 5.90
C VAL A 76 0.53 -6.41 6.60
N LYS A 77 -0.32 -6.32 7.64
CA LYS A 77 -0.87 -7.49 8.31
C LYS A 77 -1.74 -8.33 7.38
N GLY A 78 -2.62 -7.70 6.61
CA GLY A 78 -3.43 -8.38 5.61
C GLY A 78 -2.57 -9.14 4.60
N ALA A 79 -1.54 -8.49 4.06
CA ALA A 79 -0.62 -9.12 3.12
C ALA A 79 0.13 -10.30 3.73
N GLN A 80 0.54 -10.20 4.99
CA GLN A 80 1.28 -11.26 5.69
C GLN A 80 0.41 -12.50 5.95
N TYR A 81 -0.86 -12.32 6.35
CA TYR A 81 -1.70 -13.41 6.83
C TYR A 81 -2.71 -13.93 5.81
N LEU A 82 -3.06 -13.14 4.80
CA LEU A 82 -4.14 -13.46 3.85
C LEU A 82 -3.66 -13.83 2.45
N LEU A 83 -2.38 -13.57 2.11
CA LEU A 83 -1.83 -13.94 0.81
C LEU A 83 -1.23 -15.35 0.82
N PRO A 84 -1.31 -16.10 -0.30
CA PRO A 84 -1.98 -15.72 -1.55
C PRO A 84 -3.51 -15.79 -1.45
N LEU A 85 -4.21 -14.87 -2.13
CA LEU A 85 -5.66 -14.93 -2.24
C LEU A 85 -6.06 -16.02 -3.26
N PRO A 86 -7.23 -16.67 -3.09
CA PRO A 86 -7.76 -17.59 -4.08
C PRO A 86 -7.95 -16.87 -5.42
N THR A 87 -7.34 -17.40 -6.48
CA THR A 87 -7.35 -16.80 -7.83
C THR A 87 -8.63 -17.08 -8.62
N ASN A 88 -9.40 -18.10 -8.21
CA ASN A 88 -10.58 -18.55 -8.94
C ASN A 88 -11.86 -18.26 -8.14
N GLY A 89 -12.61 -17.23 -8.57
CA GLY A 89 -13.93 -16.89 -8.04
C GLY A 89 -13.95 -15.72 -7.06
N ARG A 90 -15.13 -15.43 -6.50
CA ARG A 90 -15.29 -14.36 -5.49
C ARG A 90 -14.63 -14.78 -4.18
N LEU A 91 -13.86 -13.88 -3.56
CA LEU A 91 -13.31 -14.07 -2.23
C LEU A 91 -14.45 -14.29 -1.22
N ARG A 92 -14.53 -15.50 -0.65
CA ARG A 92 -15.44 -15.83 0.46
C ARG A 92 -14.60 -15.99 1.71
N ALA A 93 -14.72 -15.05 2.64
CA ALA A 93 -13.96 -15.03 3.88
C ALA A 93 -14.90 -15.17 5.08
N GLY A 94 -14.54 -16.02 6.04
CA GLY A 94 -15.18 -16.13 7.35
C GLY A 94 -14.21 -15.72 8.44
N ILE A 95 -14.70 -15.01 9.47
CA ILE A 95 -13.90 -14.63 10.63
C ILE A 95 -14.44 -15.40 11.82
N VAL A 96 -13.59 -16.23 12.43
CA VAL A 96 -13.92 -16.99 13.64
C VAL A 96 -12.95 -16.60 14.74
N SER A 97 -13.46 -16.20 15.90
CA SER A 97 -12.67 -15.86 17.06
C SER A 97 -13.45 -16.12 18.36
N GLY A 98 -12.73 -16.38 19.45
CA GLY A 98 -13.31 -16.62 20.79
C GLY A 98 -13.86 -15.38 21.48
N GLY A 99 -13.75 -14.18 20.88
CA GLY A 99 -14.31 -12.95 21.44
C GLY A 99 -14.65 -11.90 20.38
N GLY A 100 -15.81 -11.24 20.55
CA GLY A 100 -16.35 -10.31 19.55
C GLY A 100 -15.44 -9.13 19.20
N GLY A 101 -14.63 -8.63 20.15
CA GLY A 101 -13.67 -7.56 19.89
C GLY A 101 -12.62 -7.92 18.83
N TRP A 102 -12.14 -9.18 18.83
CA TRP A 102 -11.21 -9.67 17.82
C TRP A 102 -11.87 -9.80 16.45
N VAL A 103 -13.15 -10.18 16.40
CA VAL A 103 -13.93 -10.21 15.16
C VAL A 103 -14.02 -8.81 14.56
N CYS A 104 -14.34 -7.80 15.37
CA CYS A 104 -14.38 -6.41 14.91
C CYS A 104 -13.01 -5.95 14.38
N ARG A 105 -11.91 -6.25 15.07
CA ARG A 105 -10.57 -5.82 14.63
C ARG A 105 -10.14 -6.51 13.32
N LEU A 106 -10.45 -7.79 13.18
CA LEU A 106 -10.15 -8.57 11.98
C LEU A 106 -11.03 -8.13 10.80
N SER A 107 -12.29 -7.78 11.03
CA SER A 107 -13.18 -7.31 9.98
C SER A 107 -12.68 -6.00 9.35
N PHE A 108 -12.20 -5.05 10.16
CA PHE A 108 -11.56 -3.83 9.64
C PHE A 108 -10.31 -4.13 8.82
N THR A 109 -9.44 -5.04 9.30
CA THR A 109 -8.21 -5.44 8.59
C THR A 109 -8.56 -6.03 7.22
N LEU A 110 -9.52 -6.97 7.19
CA LEU A 110 -9.97 -7.61 5.97
C LEU A 110 -10.62 -6.61 5.02
N GLN A 111 -11.45 -5.70 5.52
CA GLN A 111 -12.11 -4.69 4.69
C GLN A 111 -11.11 -3.74 4.02
N ILE A 112 -10.12 -3.25 4.78
CA ILE A 112 -9.06 -2.37 4.25
C ILE A 112 -8.21 -3.12 3.22
N PHE A 113 -7.85 -4.38 3.52
CA PHE A 113 -7.04 -5.20 2.63
C PHE A 113 -7.77 -5.53 1.32
N VAL A 114 -9.03 -5.95 1.38
CA VAL A 114 -9.84 -6.31 0.20
C VAL A 114 -10.04 -5.10 -0.73
N LYS A 115 -10.39 -3.93 -0.18
CA LYS A 115 -10.56 -2.69 -0.97
C LYS A 115 -9.31 -2.29 -1.77
N ASN A 116 -8.12 -2.65 -1.28
CA ASN A 116 -6.85 -2.30 -1.89
C ASN A 116 -6.24 -3.43 -2.74
N THR A 117 -6.80 -4.64 -2.70
CA THR A 117 -6.31 -5.81 -3.45
C THR A 117 -7.02 -6.06 -4.78
N ASP A 118 -8.11 -5.35 -5.09
CA ASP A 118 -8.66 -5.31 -6.46
C ASP A 118 -7.61 -4.85 -7.50
N LEU A 119 -6.61 -4.09 -7.05
CA LEU A 119 -5.43 -3.72 -7.85
C LEU A 119 -4.42 -4.86 -8.04
N MET A 120 -4.38 -5.86 -7.14
CA MET A 120 -3.51 -7.03 -7.24
C MET A 120 -4.08 -8.15 -8.12
N LEU A 121 -5.41 -8.23 -8.28
CA LEU A 121 -6.08 -9.27 -9.07
C LEU A 121 -6.12 -8.98 -10.58
N LEU A 122 -5.65 -7.80 -11.02
CA LEU A 122 -5.60 -7.37 -12.43
C LEU A 122 -4.26 -7.68 -13.12
N ILE A 123 -3.38 -8.44 -12.47
CA ILE A 123 -2.07 -8.88 -12.99
C ILE A 123 -2.05 -10.40 -13.08
#